data_AF-A0A7X2S6T3-F1
#
_entry.id   AF-A0A7X2S6T3-F1
#
_cell.length_a   1.000
_cell.length_b   1.000
_cell.length_c   1.000
_cell.angle_alpha   90.00
_cell.angle_beta   90.00
_cell.angle_gamma   90.00
#
_symmetry.space_group_name_H-M   'P 1'
#
loop_
_entity.id
_entity.type
_entity.pdbx_description
1 polymer ?
#
loop_
_entity_poly.entity_id
_entity_poly.type
_entity_poly.pdbx_seq_one_letter_code
_entity_poly.pdbx_strand_id
1 'polypeptide(L)'
;MRKILFIVFACTLLAACDPLAPWRKEEPAAETAAAPEAEAAETDAAEEISTESDEEEDSLPADESPESTEETVPEEEEETPAPEAGDMPPVSEQIPVPTVQIASPYDEKGNIKEKHTEKEIVEKYMDDKGRIFFGLDENPIRSIISGEKGNVQNITNYSDAFIDIGSDPAVAYEISDPAVIESVYQFYLSNPPVELEGKDPSEYRTWEEATNLERGIMKMIYLIAPVFQSVDYMAANGQYDDESFSLLLAEFEKAGAPMVLIPAPQTPIDLQLFENMRQVNGMWGQLGKFEDPAGNQEEFMKQFLETKQETNNLIARLNYALSEKME
;
A
#
# COMPACT_ATOMS: atom_id res chain seq x y z
N MET A 1 35.20 -17.40 5.15
CA MET A 1 34.54 -16.57 6.18
C MET A 1 33.04 -16.78 6.05
N ARG A 2 32.38 -17.38 7.05
CA ARG A 2 30.93 -17.60 7.06
C ARG A 2 30.25 -16.27 7.33
N LYS A 3 29.53 -15.71 6.36
CA LYS A 3 28.60 -14.60 6.59
C LYS A 3 27.34 -15.19 7.24
N ILE A 4 27.04 -14.75 8.45
CA ILE A 4 25.78 -15.02 9.13
C ILE A 4 24.82 -13.95 8.60
N LEU A 5 23.91 -14.33 7.72
CA LEU A 5 22.82 -13.49 7.25
C LEU A 5 21.72 -13.51 8.31
N PHE A 6 21.39 -12.35 8.88
CA PHE A 6 20.27 -12.19 9.79
C PHE A 6 18.99 -12.05 8.94
N ILE A 7 18.25 -13.15 8.79
CA ILE A 7 16.90 -13.12 8.19
C ILE A 7 15.92 -12.75 9.30
N VAL A 8 15.37 -11.54 9.22
CA VAL A 8 14.29 -11.08 10.09
C VAL A 8 12.97 -11.67 9.55
N PHE A 9 12.49 -12.75 10.16
CA PHE A 9 11.10 -13.16 10.00
C PHE A 9 10.25 -12.28 10.90
N ALA A 10 9.38 -11.44 10.32
CA ALA A 10 8.35 -10.69 11.03
C ALA A 10 7.27 -11.64 11.56
N CYS A 11 7.64 -12.45 12.55
CA CYS A 11 6.75 -13.23 13.38
C CYS A 11 6.24 -12.32 14.49
N THR A 12 5.09 -11.65 14.31
CA THR A 12 4.04 -11.45 15.32
C THR A 12 3.05 -10.38 14.84
N LEU A 13 1.79 -10.81 14.63
CA LEU A 13 0.50 -10.13 14.82
C LEU A 13 -0.52 -10.47 13.71
N LEU A 14 -0.93 -11.75 13.68
CA LEU A 14 -2.25 -12.14 13.18
C LEU A 14 -2.98 -12.86 14.32
N ALA A 15 -3.57 -12.07 15.20
CA ALA A 15 -4.61 -12.52 16.11
C ALA A 15 -5.72 -11.48 16.11
N ALA A 16 -6.62 -11.55 15.13
CA ALA A 16 -8.00 -11.08 15.27
C ALA A 16 -8.87 -11.58 14.11
N CYS A 17 -10.06 -12.06 14.49
CA CYS A 17 -11.28 -12.25 13.68
C CYS A 17 -11.45 -13.58 12.94
N ASP A 18 -11.90 -14.57 13.71
CA ASP A 18 -12.77 -15.67 13.28
C ASP A 18 -14.24 -15.13 13.25
N PRO A 19 -15.03 -15.28 12.17
CA PRO A 19 -16.42 -14.84 12.14
C PRO A 19 -17.40 -16.00 12.36
N LEU A 20 -18.48 -15.67 13.09
CA LEU A 20 -19.81 -16.32 13.11
C LEU A 20 -20.05 -17.49 14.10
N ALA A 21 -20.61 -17.12 15.24
CA ALA A 21 -21.52 -17.96 16.03
C ALA A 21 -22.85 -18.20 15.29
N PRO A 22 -23.54 -19.30 15.61
CA PRO A 22 -24.92 -19.13 16.08
C PRO A 22 -25.19 -19.91 17.37
N TRP A 23 -26.30 -19.56 18.00
CA TRP A 23 -27.11 -20.29 19.01
C TRP A 23 -27.38 -19.47 20.28
N ARG A 24 -28.54 -18.83 20.22
CA ARG A 24 -29.31 -18.19 21.29
C ARG A 24 -29.89 -19.27 22.22
N LYS A 25 -29.74 -19.12 23.54
CA LYS A 25 -30.68 -19.65 24.56
C LYS A 25 -30.55 -18.84 25.86
N GLU A 26 -31.59 -18.03 26.08
CA GLU A 26 -32.28 -17.64 27.32
C GLU A 26 -31.49 -17.39 28.63
N GLU A 27 -31.69 -16.18 29.19
CA GLU A 27 -31.39 -15.78 30.58
C GLU A 27 -32.26 -16.56 31.61
N PRO A 28 -31.97 -16.49 32.93
CA PRO A 28 -32.44 -15.34 33.71
C PRO A 28 -31.46 -14.80 34.78
N ALA A 29 -31.79 -13.57 35.20
CA ALA A 29 -31.13 -12.68 36.14
C ALA A 29 -30.83 -13.23 37.55
N ALA A 30 -29.81 -12.65 38.19
CA ALA A 30 -29.82 -12.35 39.64
C ALA A 30 -28.84 -11.22 40.00
N GLU A 31 -29.42 -10.23 40.67
CA GLU A 31 -28.91 -9.08 41.41
C GLU A 31 -27.92 -9.49 42.54
N THR A 32 -26.85 -8.71 42.78
CA THR A 32 -26.52 -8.07 44.08
C THR A 32 -25.08 -7.51 44.15
N ALA A 33 -24.98 -6.45 44.94
CA ALA A 33 -23.86 -5.56 45.21
C ALA A 33 -22.68 -6.18 45.98
N ALA A 34 -21.51 -5.53 45.88
CA ALA A 34 -20.81 -4.86 47.01
C ALA A 34 -19.30 -4.67 46.70
N ALA A 35 -18.82 -3.45 46.90
CA ALA A 35 -17.41 -3.16 47.19
C ALA A 35 -17.01 -3.79 48.54
N PRO A 36 -15.70 -3.95 48.80
CA PRO A 36 -15.12 -2.98 49.72
C PRO A 36 -13.66 -2.58 49.44
N GLU A 37 -13.32 -1.50 50.14
CA GLU A 37 -12.05 -0.86 50.45
C GLU A 37 -10.92 -1.83 50.86
N ALA A 38 -9.65 -1.45 50.63
CA ALA A 38 -8.79 -0.89 51.67
C ALA A 38 -7.30 -0.88 51.29
N GLU A 39 -6.71 0.29 51.52
CA GLU A 39 -5.41 0.57 52.12
C GLU A 39 -4.08 0.45 51.34
N ALA A 40 -3.45 1.62 51.32
CA ALA A 40 -2.05 1.93 51.09
C ALA A 40 -1.19 1.71 52.35
N ALA A 41 0.11 1.52 52.14
CA ALA A 41 1.22 2.03 52.96
C ALA A 41 2.52 1.77 52.15
N GLU A 42 3.11 2.81 51.56
CA GLU A 42 4.24 3.58 52.11
C GLU A 42 5.59 2.85 52.03
N THR A 43 6.49 3.39 51.22
CA THR A 43 7.68 4.15 51.67
C THR A 43 8.54 4.48 50.44
N ASP A 44 9.48 5.42 50.44
CA ASP A 44 9.61 6.81 50.90
C ASP A 44 11.01 7.24 50.37
N ALA A 45 11.31 8.54 50.44
CA ALA A 45 12.54 9.26 50.02
C ALA A 45 12.52 9.75 48.55
N ALA A 46 12.09 10.98 48.21
CA ALA A 46 12.52 12.33 48.69
C ALA A 46 14.00 12.59 48.34
N GLU A 47 14.42 13.68 47.69
CA GLU A 47 14.10 15.12 47.83
C GLU A 47 14.38 15.81 46.46
N GLU A 48 13.53 16.72 45.94
CA GLU A 48 13.45 18.18 46.22
C GLU A 48 14.69 18.98 45.70
N ILE A 49 14.64 20.19 45.10
CA ILE A 49 13.60 21.21 44.92
C ILE A 49 14.07 22.30 43.92
N SER A 50 13.09 22.93 43.25
CA SER A 50 12.87 24.37 42.91
C SER A 50 14.03 25.25 42.40
N THR A 51 13.94 25.84 41.20
CA THR A 51 13.29 27.12 40.79
C THR A 51 13.78 28.36 41.51
N GLU A 52 14.19 29.38 40.75
CA GLU A 52 13.67 30.76 40.90
C GLU A 52 13.92 31.61 39.65
N SER A 53 13.06 32.61 39.55
CA SER A 53 12.68 33.53 38.47
C SER A 53 13.50 34.83 38.44
N ASP A 54 13.33 35.66 37.40
CA ASP A 54 12.74 37.02 37.50
C ASP A 54 13.01 37.90 36.25
N GLU A 55 11.91 38.53 35.77
CA GLU A 55 11.68 39.96 35.45
C GLU A 55 12.68 40.75 34.57
N GLU A 56 12.35 41.81 33.82
CA GLU A 56 11.19 42.47 33.18
C GLU A 56 11.80 43.66 32.38
N GLU A 57 10.94 44.46 31.72
CA GLU A 57 11.17 45.79 31.12
C GLU A 57 11.90 45.87 29.76
N ASP A 58 11.63 46.83 28.88
CA ASP A 58 10.52 47.72 28.51
C ASP A 58 11.10 48.54 27.33
N SER A 59 10.26 48.97 26.38
CA SER A 59 10.39 50.16 25.49
C SER A 59 10.02 49.93 24.00
N LEU A 60 8.85 50.47 23.65
CA LEU A 60 8.50 51.04 22.34
C LEU A 60 9.00 52.51 22.28
N PRO A 61 9.22 53.18 21.12
CA PRO A 61 8.10 53.66 20.27
C PRO A 61 8.32 53.80 18.74
N ALA A 62 7.18 53.72 18.04
CA ALA A 62 6.63 54.55 16.96
C ALA A 62 7.50 55.16 15.83
N ASP A 63 7.14 54.74 14.60
CA ASP A 63 6.56 55.53 13.48
C ASP A 63 7.34 56.70 12.85
N GLU A 64 7.63 56.60 11.55
CA GLU A 64 7.21 57.56 10.50
C GLU A 64 7.81 57.16 9.12
N SER A 65 6.93 56.97 8.13
CA SER A 65 7.28 57.05 6.70
C SER A 65 7.62 58.49 6.31
N PRO A 66 8.37 58.70 5.22
CA PRO A 66 7.69 59.23 4.04
C PRO A 66 8.10 58.62 2.68
N GLU A 67 7.10 58.73 1.82
CA GLU A 67 6.94 58.45 0.39
C GLU A 67 7.94 59.20 -0.54
N SER A 68 8.32 58.58 -1.66
CA SER A 68 8.42 59.21 -3.01
C SER A 68 9.00 58.26 -4.07
N THR A 69 8.10 57.66 -4.86
CA THR A 69 8.10 57.42 -6.31
C THR A 69 9.42 57.28 -7.10
N GLU A 70 9.56 56.16 -7.82
CA GLU A 70 9.96 56.19 -9.23
C GLU A 70 9.30 55.02 -10.00
N GLU A 71 8.81 55.35 -11.20
CA GLU A 71 8.04 54.50 -12.13
C GLU A 71 8.87 53.35 -12.70
N THR A 72 8.29 52.15 -12.79
CA THR A 72 8.56 51.20 -13.88
C THR A 72 7.29 50.44 -14.26
N VAL A 73 6.88 50.72 -15.51
CA VAL A 73 6.01 50.04 -16.49
C VAL A 73 5.49 48.63 -16.14
N PRO A 74 4.20 48.31 -16.41
CA PRO A 74 3.64 46.98 -16.23
C PRO A 74 4.10 46.04 -17.35
N GLU A 75 4.76 44.94 -17.00
CA GLU A 75 4.89 43.79 -17.90
C GLU A 75 3.63 42.93 -17.79
N GLU A 76 3.07 42.67 -18.97
CA GLU A 76 1.89 41.86 -19.21
C GLU A 76 2.06 40.46 -18.61
N GLU A 77 1.05 40.02 -17.86
CA GLU A 77 0.87 38.62 -17.51
C GLU A 77 0.74 37.82 -18.81
N GLU A 78 1.81 37.16 -19.23
CA GLU A 78 1.69 36.05 -20.19
C GLU A 78 0.89 34.94 -19.50
N GLU A 79 -0.42 34.94 -19.74
CA GLU A 79 -1.27 33.76 -19.64
C GLU A 79 -0.57 32.62 -20.40
N THR A 80 0.11 31.77 -19.65
CA THR A 80 0.51 30.46 -20.15
C THR A 80 -0.79 29.71 -20.43
N PRO A 81 -1.07 29.32 -21.68
CA PRO A 81 -2.29 28.58 -21.97
C PRO A 81 -2.24 27.27 -21.18
N ALA A 82 -3.31 27.04 -20.42
CA ALA A 82 -3.58 25.75 -19.80
C ALA A 82 -3.34 24.65 -20.86
N PRO A 83 -2.64 23.56 -20.52
CA PRO A 83 -2.43 22.48 -21.49
C PRO A 83 -3.81 22.05 -21.99
N GLU A 84 -3.99 22.15 -23.31
CA GLU A 84 -5.17 21.62 -23.99
C GLU A 84 -5.42 20.22 -23.46
N ALA A 85 -6.66 19.97 -23.03
CA ALA A 85 -7.17 18.67 -22.67
C ALA A 85 -6.98 17.75 -23.89
N GLY A 86 -5.81 17.11 -23.97
CA GLY A 86 -5.51 16.11 -24.96
C GLY A 86 -6.53 15.00 -24.79
N ASP A 87 -7.27 14.75 -25.87
CA ASP A 87 -8.29 13.71 -26.04
C ASP A 87 -8.00 12.48 -25.17
N MET A 88 -8.59 12.45 -23.98
CA MET A 88 -8.71 11.20 -23.25
C MET A 88 -9.72 10.34 -24.01
N PRO A 89 -9.39 9.08 -24.30
CA PRO A 89 -10.36 8.18 -24.91
C PRO A 89 -11.63 8.16 -24.04
N PRO A 90 -12.83 8.08 -24.64
CA PRO A 90 -14.06 8.00 -23.87
C PRO A 90 -13.96 6.84 -22.87
N VAL A 91 -14.26 7.15 -21.60
CA VAL A 91 -14.16 6.30 -20.39
C VAL A 91 -14.77 4.89 -20.57
N SER A 92 -15.60 4.67 -21.59
CA SER A 92 -16.33 3.42 -21.82
C SER A 92 -15.49 2.24 -22.33
N GLU A 93 -14.30 2.41 -22.92
CA GLU A 93 -13.57 1.29 -23.55
C GLU A 93 -12.47 0.65 -22.69
N GLN A 94 -12.10 1.22 -21.53
CA GLN A 94 -10.96 0.78 -20.70
C GLN A 94 -11.30 0.57 -19.22
N ILE A 95 -12.56 0.22 -18.93
CA ILE A 95 -13.04 0.16 -17.55
C ILE A 95 -12.34 -0.93 -16.69
N PRO A 96 -12.16 -2.19 -17.16
CA PRO A 96 -11.59 -3.21 -16.29
C PRO A 96 -10.06 -3.12 -16.27
N VAL A 97 -9.49 -3.22 -15.06
CA VAL A 97 -8.05 -3.42 -14.90
C VAL A 97 -7.68 -4.76 -15.58
N PRO A 98 -6.71 -4.79 -16.51
CA PRO A 98 -6.43 -6.00 -17.24
C PRO A 98 -5.83 -7.06 -16.32
N THR A 99 -6.32 -8.28 -16.48
CA THR A 99 -5.89 -9.46 -15.72
C THR A 99 -5.68 -10.64 -16.66
N VAL A 100 -4.87 -11.60 -16.21
CA VAL A 100 -4.68 -12.88 -16.87
C VAL A 100 -5.23 -13.99 -15.98
N GLN A 101 -5.95 -14.94 -16.59
CA GLN A 101 -6.42 -16.12 -15.86
C GLN A 101 -5.25 -17.04 -15.54
N ILE A 102 -5.24 -17.58 -14.32
CA ILE A 102 -4.25 -18.57 -13.89
C ILE A 102 -4.94 -19.86 -13.46
N ALA A 103 -4.17 -20.94 -13.37
CA ALA A 103 -4.68 -22.19 -12.83
C ALA A 103 -5.14 -21.98 -11.37
N SER A 104 -6.29 -22.55 -11.01
CA SER A 104 -6.79 -22.46 -9.64
C SER A 104 -5.73 -22.97 -8.65
N PRO A 105 -5.43 -22.23 -7.56
CA PRO A 105 -4.48 -22.66 -6.55
C PRO A 105 -5.04 -23.77 -5.65
N TYR A 106 -6.33 -24.09 -5.76
CA TYR A 106 -7.04 -25.03 -4.90
C TYR A 106 -7.17 -26.43 -5.49
N ASP A 107 -6.97 -27.44 -4.64
CA ASP A 107 -7.30 -28.83 -4.93
C ASP A 107 -8.83 -29.08 -4.90
N GLU A 108 -9.26 -30.30 -5.24
CA GLU A 108 -10.67 -30.71 -5.23
C GLU A 108 -11.36 -30.58 -3.85
N LYS A 109 -10.58 -30.40 -2.78
CA LYS A 109 -11.07 -30.23 -1.41
C LYS A 109 -11.00 -28.78 -0.94
N GLY A 110 -10.64 -27.84 -1.82
CA GLY A 110 -10.53 -26.41 -1.50
C GLY A 110 -9.26 -26.04 -0.73
N ASN A 111 -8.23 -26.89 -0.67
CA ASN A 111 -6.95 -26.55 -0.03
C ASN A 111 -5.94 -26.07 -1.08
N ILE A 112 -4.98 -25.23 -0.67
CA ILE A 112 -3.84 -24.89 -1.54
C ILE A 112 -3.08 -26.17 -1.94
N LYS A 113 -2.93 -26.39 -3.24
CA LYS A 113 -2.30 -27.60 -3.83
C LYS A 113 -0.87 -27.79 -3.36
N GLU A 114 -0.11 -26.70 -3.39
CA GLU A 114 1.34 -26.71 -3.29
C GLU A 114 1.75 -26.39 -1.85
N LYS A 115 2.35 -27.37 -1.17
CA LYS A 115 2.63 -27.30 0.27
C LYS A 115 4.10 -27.57 0.53
N HIS A 116 4.71 -26.70 1.33
CA HIS A 116 6.11 -26.81 1.71
C HIS A 116 6.31 -26.43 3.17
N THR A 117 7.31 -27.01 3.82
CA THR A 117 7.89 -26.39 5.04
C THR A 117 8.78 -25.21 4.66
N GLU A 118 9.04 -24.32 5.62
CA GLU A 118 10.01 -23.22 5.45
C GLU A 118 11.38 -23.71 4.98
N LYS A 119 11.85 -24.84 5.53
CA LYS A 119 13.12 -25.43 5.15
C LYS A 119 13.09 -25.95 3.70
N GLU A 120 12.04 -26.66 3.33
CA GLU A 120 11.93 -27.24 1.99
C GLU A 120 11.84 -26.19 0.89
N ILE A 121 11.09 -25.10 1.12
CA ILE A 121 10.94 -24.06 0.10
C ILE A 121 12.28 -23.37 -0.18
N VAL A 122 13.06 -23.10 0.88
CA VAL A 122 14.38 -22.48 0.77
C VAL A 122 15.40 -23.43 0.14
N GLU A 123 15.52 -24.67 0.64
CA GLU A 123 16.54 -25.60 0.15
C GLU A 123 16.37 -26.00 -1.32
N LYS A 124 15.13 -25.98 -1.83
CA LYS A 124 14.82 -26.46 -3.18
C LYS A 124 14.67 -25.36 -4.22
N TYR A 125 14.18 -24.18 -3.83
CA TYR A 125 13.71 -23.18 -4.79
C TYR A 125 14.35 -21.81 -4.65
N MET A 126 15.18 -21.59 -3.62
CA MET A 126 15.92 -20.34 -3.50
C MET A 126 17.08 -20.32 -4.49
N ASP A 127 17.15 -19.27 -5.29
CA ASP A 127 18.24 -19.06 -6.24
C ASP A 127 19.53 -18.58 -5.55
N ASP A 128 20.59 -18.40 -6.32
CA ASP A 128 21.91 -17.95 -5.84
C ASP A 128 21.90 -16.52 -5.30
N LYS A 129 20.85 -15.74 -5.60
CA LYS A 129 20.60 -14.40 -5.08
C LYS A 129 19.69 -14.38 -3.86
N GLY A 130 19.28 -15.56 -3.36
CA GLY A 130 18.41 -15.66 -2.19
C GLY A 130 16.92 -15.48 -2.50
N ARG A 131 16.52 -15.51 -3.79
CA ARG A 131 15.14 -15.27 -4.22
C ARG A 131 14.42 -16.58 -4.54
N ILE A 132 13.16 -16.68 -4.14
CA ILE A 132 12.25 -17.78 -4.53
C ILE A 132 11.26 -17.19 -5.54
N PHE A 133 11.25 -17.69 -6.77
CA PHE A 133 10.35 -17.20 -7.81
C PHE A 133 9.67 -18.37 -8.51
N PHE A 134 8.38 -18.18 -8.80
CA PHE A 134 7.60 -19.07 -9.65
C PHE A 134 6.81 -18.24 -10.64
N GLY A 135 6.87 -18.63 -11.92
CA GLY A 135 6.02 -18.04 -12.95
C GLY A 135 4.54 -18.28 -12.69
N LEU A 136 3.66 -17.51 -13.34
CA LEU A 136 2.21 -17.68 -13.21
C LEU A 136 1.72 -19.08 -13.65
N ASP A 137 2.45 -19.72 -14.56
CA ASP A 137 2.22 -21.09 -15.05
C ASP A 137 2.81 -22.18 -14.14
N GLU A 138 3.54 -21.81 -13.08
CA GLU A 138 4.18 -22.72 -12.12
C GLU A 138 3.45 -22.78 -10.77
N ASN A 139 2.17 -22.40 -10.74
CA ASN A 139 1.29 -22.37 -9.55
C ASN A 139 1.85 -21.52 -8.39
N PRO A 140 2.20 -20.23 -8.58
CA PRO A 140 3.05 -19.48 -7.65
C PRO A 140 2.52 -19.31 -6.20
N ILE A 141 1.26 -19.64 -5.95
CA ILE A 141 0.65 -19.65 -4.62
C ILE A 141 1.03 -20.94 -3.88
N ARG A 142 1.72 -20.78 -2.75
CA ARG A 142 2.19 -21.87 -1.89
C ARG A 142 1.58 -21.76 -0.51
N SER A 143 1.40 -22.91 0.12
CA SER A 143 1.11 -23.02 1.55
C SER A 143 2.40 -23.35 2.29
N ILE A 144 2.89 -22.42 3.11
CA ILE A 144 4.07 -22.59 3.94
C ILE A 144 3.67 -23.03 5.34
N ILE A 145 4.16 -24.21 5.73
CA ILE A 145 3.93 -24.81 7.04
C ILE A 145 5.09 -24.43 7.95
N SER A 146 4.78 -23.63 8.97
CA SER A 146 5.72 -23.08 9.94
C SER A 146 5.52 -23.69 11.34
N GLY A 147 6.61 -23.79 12.09
CA GLY A 147 6.64 -24.28 13.47
C GLY A 147 6.86 -25.79 13.62
N GLU A 148 7.45 -26.20 14.76
CA GLU A 148 7.88 -27.59 15.02
C GLU A 148 6.75 -28.64 14.96
N LYS A 149 5.49 -28.20 15.10
CA LYS A 149 4.30 -29.06 15.05
C LYS A 149 3.47 -28.90 13.76
N GLY A 150 3.87 -28.00 12.85
CA GLY A 150 3.16 -27.74 11.60
C GLY A 150 1.79 -27.07 11.77
N ASN A 151 1.61 -26.30 12.84
CA ASN A 151 0.31 -25.73 13.21
C ASN A 151 0.03 -24.38 12.53
N VAL A 152 1.06 -23.71 12.00
CA VAL A 152 0.92 -22.41 11.32
C VAL A 152 1.03 -22.67 9.82
N GLN A 153 -0.01 -22.28 9.08
CA GLN A 153 -0.06 -22.41 7.63
C GLN A 153 -0.28 -21.01 7.04
N ASN A 154 0.71 -20.52 6.30
CA ASN A 154 0.63 -19.24 5.61
C ASN A 154 0.44 -19.49 4.11
N ILE A 155 -0.45 -18.73 3.48
CA ILE A 155 -0.61 -18.72 2.03
C ILE A 155 0.28 -17.60 1.49
N THR A 156 1.15 -17.93 0.54
CA THR A 156 2.23 -17.05 0.10
C THR A 156 2.26 -17.01 -1.43
N ASN A 157 2.34 -15.80 -1.98
CA ASN A 157 2.51 -15.58 -3.42
C ASN A 157 3.99 -15.35 -3.73
N TYR A 158 4.60 -16.24 -4.51
CA TYR A 158 6.01 -16.14 -4.94
C TYR A 158 6.19 -15.70 -6.40
N SER A 159 5.12 -15.26 -7.07
CA SER A 159 5.21 -14.56 -8.36
C SER A 159 5.54 -13.09 -8.16
N ASP A 160 5.71 -12.36 -9.26
CA ASP A 160 5.88 -10.91 -9.31
C ASP A 160 4.61 -10.19 -9.81
N ALA A 161 3.43 -10.76 -9.50
CA ALA A 161 2.12 -10.22 -9.82
C ALA A 161 1.21 -10.30 -8.60
N PHE A 162 0.21 -9.41 -8.52
CA PHE A 162 -0.86 -9.55 -7.54
C PHE A 162 -1.83 -10.63 -8.03
N ILE A 163 -2.29 -11.51 -7.14
CA ILE A 163 -3.15 -12.64 -7.52
C ILE A 163 -4.40 -12.64 -6.66
N ASP A 164 -5.55 -12.47 -7.29
CA ASP A 164 -6.83 -12.72 -6.64
C ASP A 164 -7.11 -14.23 -6.65
N ILE A 165 -7.02 -14.83 -5.46
CA ILE A 165 -7.37 -16.24 -5.26
C ILE A 165 -8.83 -16.44 -4.85
N GLY A 166 -9.61 -15.36 -4.68
CA GLY A 166 -11.04 -15.41 -4.37
C GLY A 166 -11.93 -15.58 -5.60
N SER A 167 -11.42 -15.26 -6.80
CA SER A 167 -12.13 -15.42 -8.08
C SER A 167 -12.07 -16.85 -8.61
N ASP A 168 -13.08 -17.21 -9.41
CA ASP A 168 -13.14 -18.48 -10.14
C ASP A 168 -13.42 -18.23 -11.64
N PRO A 169 -12.41 -18.40 -12.53
CA PRO A 169 -11.03 -18.80 -12.23
C PRO A 169 -10.25 -17.70 -11.48
N ALA A 170 -9.19 -18.09 -10.77
CA ALA A 170 -8.25 -17.14 -10.17
C ALA A 170 -7.59 -16.28 -11.24
N VAL A 171 -7.32 -15.02 -10.91
CA VAL A 171 -6.73 -14.05 -11.85
C VAL A 171 -5.50 -13.37 -11.28
N ALA A 172 -4.57 -13.01 -12.16
CA ALA A 172 -3.38 -12.24 -11.84
C ALA A 172 -3.41 -10.88 -12.53
N TYR A 173 -3.01 -9.84 -11.80
CA TYR A 173 -2.78 -8.49 -12.33
C TYR A 173 -1.37 -8.44 -12.91
N GLU A 174 -1.26 -8.63 -14.23
CA GLU A 174 0.01 -8.87 -14.92
C GLU A 174 0.15 -7.97 -16.15
N ILE A 175 1.39 -7.54 -16.42
CA ILE A 175 1.78 -6.82 -17.62
C ILE A 175 2.70 -7.73 -18.41
N SER A 176 2.20 -8.36 -19.48
CA SER A 176 2.98 -9.35 -20.23
C SER A 176 3.81 -8.77 -21.38
N ASP A 177 3.57 -7.51 -21.77
CA ASP A 177 4.32 -6.86 -22.86
C ASP A 177 5.66 -6.30 -22.33
N PRO A 178 6.82 -6.80 -22.80
CA PRO A 178 8.12 -6.32 -22.36
C PRO A 178 8.36 -4.83 -22.63
N ALA A 179 7.77 -4.26 -23.69
CA ALA A 179 7.90 -2.83 -23.98
C ALA A 179 7.16 -1.98 -22.94
N VAL A 180 6.02 -2.48 -22.44
CA VAL A 180 5.28 -1.83 -21.36
C VAL A 180 6.02 -1.98 -20.04
N ILE A 181 6.56 -3.16 -19.73
CA ILE A 181 7.40 -3.38 -18.54
C ILE A 181 8.57 -2.39 -18.50
N GLU A 182 9.29 -2.25 -19.61
CA GLU A 182 10.41 -1.30 -19.70
C GLU A 182 9.92 0.13 -19.46
N SER A 183 8.80 0.53 -20.08
CA SER A 183 8.23 1.87 -19.90
C SER A 183 7.81 2.13 -18.45
N VAL A 184 7.23 1.12 -17.78
CA VAL A 184 6.88 1.18 -16.35
C VAL A 184 8.14 1.38 -15.53
N TYR A 185 9.19 0.58 -15.75
CA TYR A 185 10.43 0.72 -15.00
C TYR A 185 11.10 2.09 -15.23
N GLN A 186 11.13 2.57 -16.47
CA GLN A 186 11.67 3.90 -16.82
C GLN A 186 10.90 5.05 -16.17
N PHE A 187 9.58 4.90 -15.96
CA PHE A 187 8.80 5.90 -15.22
C PHE A 187 9.35 6.12 -13.81
N TYR A 188 9.72 5.05 -13.10
CA TYR A 188 10.32 5.17 -11.77
C TYR A 188 11.68 5.84 -11.83
N LEU A 189 12.55 5.48 -12.77
CA LEU A 189 13.88 6.08 -12.89
C LEU A 189 13.85 7.56 -13.29
N SER A 190 12.88 7.95 -14.12
CA SER A 190 12.79 9.31 -14.67
C SER A 190 12.11 10.30 -13.73
N ASN A 191 11.44 9.82 -12.67
CA ASN A 191 10.70 10.65 -11.72
C ASN A 191 11.13 10.30 -10.29
N PRO A 192 12.42 10.50 -9.92
CA PRO A 192 12.86 10.24 -8.56
C PRO A 192 12.19 11.22 -7.59
N PRO A 193 11.95 10.81 -6.33
CA PRO A 193 11.56 11.74 -5.28
C PRO A 193 12.69 12.77 -5.03
N VAL A 194 12.36 13.89 -4.41
CA VAL A 194 13.26 15.05 -4.20
C VAL A 194 14.60 14.63 -3.59
N GLU A 195 14.58 13.67 -2.68
CA GLU A 195 15.76 13.19 -1.96
C GLU A 195 16.71 12.35 -2.83
N LEU A 196 16.25 11.88 -3.99
CA LEU A 196 17.03 11.12 -4.97
C LEU A 196 17.21 11.90 -6.28
N GLU A 197 16.84 13.18 -6.32
CA GLU A 197 17.09 14.04 -7.48
C GLU A 197 18.58 14.04 -7.86
N GLY A 198 18.86 13.80 -9.15
CA GLY A 198 20.21 13.77 -9.68
C GLY A 198 20.99 12.48 -9.42
N LYS A 199 20.41 11.47 -8.76
CA LYS A 199 21.02 10.13 -8.68
C LYS A 199 21.17 9.54 -10.08
N ASP A 200 22.32 8.93 -10.37
CA ASP A 200 22.56 8.32 -11.68
C ASP A 200 21.64 7.09 -11.84
N PRO A 201 20.87 6.95 -12.94
CA PRO A 201 20.03 5.79 -13.19
C PRO A 201 20.77 4.45 -13.10
N SER A 202 22.08 4.41 -13.38
CA SER A 202 22.91 3.21 -13.25
C SER A 202 23.19 2.78 -11.81
N GLU A 203 22.88 3.62 -10.82
CA GLU A 203 22.97 3.30 -9.40
C GLU A 203 21.71 2.59 -8.87
N TYR A 204 20.63 2.54 -9.66
CA TYR A 204 19.44 1.77 -9.34
C TYR A 204 19.64 0.31 -9.71
N ARG A 205 19.02 -0.59 -8.92
CA ARG A 205 18.87 -1.99 -9.30
C ARG A 205 18.04 -2.11 -10.56
N THR A 206 18.52 -2.89 -11.52
CA THR A 206 17.83 -3.24 -12.76
C THR A 206 16.52 -3.99 -12.51
N TRP A 207 15.66 -4.09 -13.52
CA TRP A 207 14.42 -4.88 -13.45
C TRP A 207 14.67 -6.34 -13.02
N GLU A 208 15.75 -6.95 -13.51
CA GLU A 208 16.16 -8.32 -13.18
C GLU A 208 16.65 -8.45 -11.73
N GLU A 209 17.17 -7.38 -11.16
CA GLU A 209 17.65 -7.27 -9.78
C GLU A 209 16.57 -6.82 -8.80
N ALA A 210 15.44 -6.30 -9.28
CA ALA A 210 14.28 -6.02 -8.46
C ALA A 210 13.71 -7.32 -7.87
N THR A 211 13.14 -7.22 -6.67
CA THR A 211 12.45 -8.32 -6.00
C THR A 211 11.09 -8.56 -6.65
N ASN A 212 10.46 -9.68 -6.30
CA ASN A 212 9.12 -9.99 -6.81
C ASN A 212 8.08 -8.96 -6.34
N LEU A 213 8.24 -8.49 -5.10
CA LEU A 213 7.39 -7.44 -4.52
C LEU A 213 7.53 -6.13 -5.27
N GLU A 214 8.76 -5.69 -5.53
CA GLU A 214 9.03 -4.44 -6.24
C GLU A 214 8.44 -4.47 -7.66
N ARG A 215 8.68 -5.56 -8.40
CA ARG A 215 8.08 -5.77 -9.72
C ARG A 215 6.55 -5.80 -9.67
N GLY A 216 5.97 -6.51 -8.71
CA GLY A 216 4.52 -6.58 -8.54
C GLY A 216 3.89 -5.23 -8.24
N ILE A 217 4.51 -4.42 -7.38
CA ILE A 217 4.04 -3.07 -7.04
C ILE A 217 4.12 -2.15 -8.27
N MET A 218 5.24 -2.17 -9.01
CA MET A 218 5.39 -1.39 -10.25
C MET A 218 4.26 -1.70 -11.24
N LYS A 219 4.01 -3.00 -11.49
CA LYS A 219 2.93 -3.44 -12.39
C LYS A 219 1.56 -3.00 -11.85
N MET A 220 1.27 -3.23 -10.58
CA MET A 220 -0.04 -2.94 -10.01
C MET A 220 -0.36 -1.44 -9.99
N ILE A 221 0.62 -0.59 -9.66
CA ILE A 221 0.46 0.87 -9.71
C ILE A 221 0.15 1.34 -11.13
N TYR A 222 0.89 0.84 -12.13
CA TYR A 222 0.61 1.15 -13.53
C TYR A 222 -0.81 0.74 -13.94
N LEU A 223 -1.24 -0.45 -13.52
CA LEU A 223 -2.53 -1.03 -13.85
C LEU A 223 -3.71 -0.27 -13.21
N ILE A 224 -3.56 0.23 -11.98
CA ILE A 224 -4.64 0.93 -11.26
C ILE A 224 -4.69 2.44 -11.55
N ALA A 225 -3.61 3.03 -12.07
CA ALA A 225 -3.53 4.47 -12.32
C ALA A 225 -4.64 5.03 -13.24
N PRO A 226 -5.04 4.36 -14.35
CA PRO A 226 -6.15 4.83 -15.18
C PRO A 226 -7.50 4.88 -14.43
N VAL A 227 -7.71 3.98 -13.46
CA VAL A 227 -8.92 3.97 -12.63
C VAL A 227 -8.97 5.20 -11.74
N PHE A 228 -7.85 5.55 -11.08
CA PHE A 228 -7.73 6.80 -10.33
C PHE A 228 -8.01 8.01 -11.22
N GLN A 229 -7.38 8.08 -12.39
CA GLN A 229 -7.56 9.22 -13.31
C GLN A 229 -9.02 9.37 -13.76
N SER A 230 -9.69 8.26 -14.05
CA SER A 230 -11.09 8.26 -14.49
C SER A 230 -12.04 8.70 -13.37
N VAL A 231 -11.84 8.19 -12.15
CA VAL A 231 -12.64 8.62 -10.99
C VAL A 231 -12.43 10.11 -10.68
N ASP A 232 -11.19 10.60 -10.71
CA ASP A 232 -10.85 12.01 -10.49
C ASP A 232 -11.57 12.91 -11.52
N TYR A 233 -11.49 12.53 -12.80
CA TYR A 233 -12.16 13.23 -13.89
C TYR A 233 -13.68 13.26 -13.70
N MET A 234 -14.30 12.12 -13.42
CA MET A 234 -15.76 12.04 -13.26
C MET A 234 -16.24 12.81 -12.03
N ALA A 235 -15.50 12.71 -10.92
CA ALA A 235 -15.79 13.44 -9.69
C ALA A 235 -15.70 14.96 -9.90
N ALA A 236 -14.66 15.44 -10.59
CA ALA A 236 -14.50 16.86 -10.95
C ALA A 236 -15.63 17.39 -11.84
N ASN A 237 -16.28 16.52 -12.62
CA ASN A 237 -17.42 16.85 -13.47
C ASN A 237 -18.79 16.54 -12.82
N GLY A 238 -18.81 16.16 -11.53
CA GLY A 238 -20.04 15.85 -10.79
C GLY A 238 -20.76 14.58 -11.26
N GLN A 239 -20.07 13.67 -11.95
CA GLN A 239 -20.64 12.47 -12.57
C GLN A 239 -20.70 11.25 -11.63
N TYR A 240 -21.06 11.46 -10.36
CA TYR A 240 -21.09 10.41 -9.34
C TYR A 240 -22.20 9.36 -9.56
N ASP A 241 -23.31 9.76 -10.22
CA ASP A 241 -24.46 8.89 -10.52
C ASP A 241 -24.31 8.11 -11.84
N ASP A 242 -23.21 8.32 -12.58
CA ASP A 242 -22.96 7.60 -13.83
C ASP A 242 -22.59 6.13 -13.55
N GLU A 243 -23.11 5.21 -14.36
CA GLU A 243 -22.84 3.76 -14.21
C GLU A 243 -21.34 3.46 -14.24
N SER A 244 -20.58 4.20 -15.07
CA SER A 244 -19.13 4.05 -15.18
C SER A 244 -18.42 4.38 -13.87
N PHE A 245 -18.94 5.31 -13.07
CA PHE A 245 -18.37 5.67 -11.78
C PHE A 245 -18.40 4.48 -10.82
N SER A 246 -19.56 3.80 -10.75
CA SER A 246 -19.74 2.60 -9.93
C SER A 246 -18.86 1.45 -10.40
N LEU A 247 -18.69 1.29 -11.73
CA LEU A 247 -17.80 0.28 -12.29
C LEU A 247 -16.33 0.54 -11.93
N LEU A 248 -15.88 1.80 -11.95
CA LEU A 248 -14.53 2.17 -11.53
C LEU A 248 -14.28 1.90 -10.05
N LEU A 249 -15.27 2.18 -9.17
CA LEU A 249 -15.18 1.82 -7.76
C LEU A 249 -15.09 0.30 -7.54
N ALA A 250 -15.81 -0.48 -8.34
CA ALA A 250 -15.72 -1.94 -8.29
C ALA A 250 -14.31 -2.45 -8.63
N GLU A 251 -13.55 -1.76 -9.47
CA GLU A 251 -12.15 -2.13 -9.74
C GLU A 251 -11.25 -1.90 -8.51
N PHE A 252 -11.45 -0.82 -7.75
CA PHE A 252 -10.76 -0.62 -6.48
C PHE A 252 -11.14 -1.70 -5.45
N GLU A 253 -12.42 -2.07 -5.38
CA GLU A 253 -12.87 -3.13 -4.48
C GLU A 253 -12.21 -4.48 -4.82
N LYS A 254 -12.17 -4.85 -6.11
CA LYS A 254 -11.51 -6.07 -6.58
C LYS A 254 -10.01 -6.06 -6.31
N ALA A 255 -9.33 -4.98 -6.68
CA ALA A 255 -7.89 -4.82 -6.50
C ALA A 255 -7.49 -4.86 -5.02
N GLY A 256 -8.31 -4.27 -4.15
CA GLY A 256 -8.11 -4.23 -2.70
C GLY A 256 -8.82 -5.33 -1.91
N ALA A 257 -9.30 -6.37 -2.57
CA ALA A 257 -9.99 -7.46 -1.89
C ALA A 257 -9.01 -8.23 -0.98
N PRO A 258 -9.42 -8.69 0.21
CA PRO A 258 -8.55 -9.43 1.13
C PRO A 258 -7.94 -10.72 0.56
N MET A 259 -8.54 -11.25 -0.52
CA MET A 259 -8.07 -12.44 -1.23
C MET A 259 -7.07 -12.13 -2.36
N VAL A 260 -6.74 -10.85 -2.58
CA VAL A 260 -5.64 -10.45 -3.45
C VAL A 260 -4.33 -10.62 -2.70
N LEU A 261 -3.55 -11.60 -3.12
CA LEU A 261 -2.24 -11.89 -2.57
C LEU A 261 -1.17 -11.03 -3.22
N ILE A 262 -0.61 -10.12 -2.43
CA ILE A 262 0.60 -9.34 -2.77
C ILE A 262 1.80 -10.31 -2.81
N PRO A 263 2.75 -10.16 -3.76
CA PRO A 263 4.00 -10.91 -3.74
C PRO A 263 4.69 -10.86 -2.38
N ALA A 264 5.25 -11.99 -1.96
CA ALA A 264 5.88 -12.11 -0.66
C ALA A 264 7.18 -11.29 -0.59
N PRO A 265 7.47 -10.63 0.55
CA PRO A 265 8.74 -9.97 0.77
C PRO A 265 9.86 -11.00 0.90
N GLN A 266 11.02 -10.74 0.30
CA GLN A 266 12.16 -11.66 0.30
C GLN A 266 13.44 -11.06 0.90
N THR A 267 13.46 -9.74 1.08
CA THR A 267 14.54 -9.00 1.74
C THR A 267 14.01 -8.21 2.94
N PRO A 268 14.87 -7.74 3.87
CA PRO A 268 14.45 -6.85 4.95
C PRO A 268 13.82 -5.54 4.44
N ILE A 269 14.31 -5.00 3.32
CA ILE A 269 13.75 -3.80 2.69
C ILE A 269 12.34 -4.09 2.16
N ASP A 270 12.13 -5.27 1.57
CA ASP A 270 10.81 -5.69 1.09
C ASP A 270 9.78 -5.74 2.22
N LEU A 271 10.15 -6.13 3.45
CA LEU A 271 9.19 -6.24 4.55
C LEU A 271 8.48 -4.91 4.83
N GLN A 272 9.25 -3.81 4.86
CA GLN A 272 8.66 -2.49 5.06
C GLN A 272 7.78 -2.11 3.87
N LEU A 273 8.25 -2.35 2.65
CA LEU A 273 7.51 -2.09 1.42
C LEU A 273 6.20 -2.92 1.34
N PHE A 274 6.22 -4.15 1.83
CA PHE A 274 5.09 -5.05 1.86
C PHE A 274 3.99 -4.55 2.80
N GLU A 275 4.35 -4.10 4.00
CA GLU A 275 3.38 -3.52 4.94
C GLU A 275 2.76 -2.23 4.38
N ASN A 276 3.57 -1.38 3.75
CA ASN A 276 3.08 -0.20 3.05
C ASN A 276 2.08 -0.56 1.94
N MET A 277 2.42 -1.56 1.12
CA MET A 277 1.54 -2.02 0.06
C MET A 277 0.27 -2.66 0.61
N ARG A 278 0.35 -3.43 1.71
CA ARG A 278 -0.81 -4.02 2.35
C ARG A 278 -1.78 -2.95 2.87
N GLN A 279 -1.26 -1.86 3.44
CA GLN A 279 -2.08 -0.72 3.83
C GLN A 279 -2.79 -0.11 2.62
N VAL A 280 -2.05 0.23 1.56
CA VAL A 280 -2.63 0.83 0.35
C VAL A 280 -3.64 -0.09 -0.33
N ASN A 281 -3.36 -1.39 -0.40
CA ASN A 281 -4.30 -2.38 -0.92
C ASN A 281 -5.62 -2.38 -0.13
N GLY A 282 -5.54 -2.30 1.21
CA GLY A 282 -6.71 -2.14 2.06
C GLY A 282 -7.47 -0.83 1.81
N MET A 283 -6.76 0.28 1.57
CA MET A 283 -7.38 1.56 1.23
C MET A 283 -8.13 1.51 -0.11
N TRP A 284 -7.57 0.84 -1.13
CA TRP A 284 -8.29 0.57 -2.39
C TRP A 284 -9.60 -0.19 -2.12
N GLY A 285 -9.53 -1.26 -1.31
CA GLY A 285 -10.71 -2.06 -0.97
C GLY A 285 -11.77 -1.26 -0.21
N GLN A 286 -11.37 -0.32 0.65
CA GLN A 286 -12.28 0.58 1.36
C GLN A 286 -12.88 1.64 0.44
N LEU A 287 -12.08 2.21 -0.47
CA LEU A 287 -12.54 3.21 -1.45
C LEU A 287 -13.57 2.61 -2.40
N GLY A 288 -13.33 1.39 -2.89
CA GLY A 288 -14.26 0.69 -3.78
C GLY A 288 -15.60 0.34 -3.12
N LYS A 289 -15.64 0.28 -1.79
CA LYS A 289 -16.85 0.00 -0.98
C LYS A 289 -17.55 1.26 -0.49
N PHE A 290 -17.16 2.44 -0.96
CA PHE A 290 -17.80 3.69 -0.54
C PHE A 290 -19.28 3.69 -0.97
N GLU A 291 -20.18 3.83 0.00
CA GLU A 291 -21.62 3.87 -0.24
C GLU A 291 -22.09 5.30 -0.57
N ASP A 292 -22.93 5.43 -1.58
CA ASP A 292 -23.56 6.70 -1.99
C ASP A 292 -22.56 7.89 -2.16
N PRO A 293 -21.61 7.81 -3.13
CA PRO A 293 -20.71 8.93 -3.43
C PRO A 293 -21.45 10.21 -3.83
N ALA A 294 -22.58 10.10 -4.52
CA ALA A 294 -23.37 11.24 -4.98
C ALA A 294 -24.00 12.02 -3.82
N GLY A 295 -24.49 11.32 -2.79
CA GLY A 295 -25.01 11.91 -1.56
C GLY A 295 -23.93 12.41 -0.59
N ASN A 296 -22.69 11.90 -0.68
CA ASN A 296 -21.60 12.18 0.26
C ASN A 296 -20.28 12.59 -0.44
N GLN A 297 -20.36 13.48 -1.42
CA GLN A 297 -19.22 13.84 -2.29
C GLN A 297 -17.97 14.32 -1.54
N GLU A 298 -18.14 15.11 -0.47
CA GLU A 298 -17.00 15.63 0.31
C GLU A 298 -16.21 14.51 0.99
N GLU A 299 -16.90 13.58 1.67
CA GLU A 299 -16.24 12.47 2.35
C GLU A 299 -15.66 11.47 1.34
N PHE A 300 -16.36 11.23 0.23
CA PHE A 300 -15.82 10.42 -0.87
C PHE A 300 -14.51 11.02 -1.39
N MET A 301 -14.49 12.32 -1.72
CA MET A 301 -13.30 12.96 -2.27
C MET A 301 -12.14 13.00 -1.28
N LYS A 302 -12.43 13.15 0.01
CA LYS A 302 -11.41 13.04 1.06
C LYS A 302 -10.77 11.65 1.06
N GLN A 303 -11.57 10.59 1.09
CA GLN A 303 -11.04 9.21 1.07
C GLN A 303 -10.32 8.88 -0.25
N PHE A 304 -10.86 9.35 -1.38
CA PHE A 304 -10.25 9.20 -2.71
C PHE A 304 -8.86 9.85 -2.77
N LEU A 305 -8.74 11.11 -2.33
CA LEU A 305 -7.49 11.85 -2.35
C LEU A 305 -6.46 11.26 -1.39
N GLU A 306 -6.87 10.82 -0.20
CA GLU A 306 -5.99 10.12 0.75
C GLU A 306 -5.45 8.81 0.15
N THR A 307 -6.32 8.03 -0.48
CA THR A 307 -5.95 6.76 -1.13
C THR A 307 -5.01 6.99 -2.32
N LYS A 308 -5.28 8.02 -3.14
CA LYS A 308 -4.42 8.43 -4.25
C LYS A 308 -3.05 8.90 -3.74
N GLN A 309 -3.02 9.68 -2.65
CA GLN A 309 -1.79 10.16 -2.04
C GLN A 309 -0.93 9.01 -1.51
N GLU A 310 -1.48 8.05 -0.76
CA GLU A 310 -0.71 6.90 -0.27
C GLU A 310 -0.25 5.98 -1.41
N THR A 311 -1.03 5.86 -2.48
CA THR A 311 -0.60 5.17 -3.70
C THR A 311 0.59 5.89 -4.36
N ASN A 312 0.58 7.21 -4.42
CA ASN A 312 1.72 7.99 -4.92
C ASN A 312 2.93 7.89 -3.99
N ASN A 313 2.72 7.85 -2.68
CA ASN A 313 3.80 7.66 -1.70
C ASN A 313 4.50 6.31 -1.88
N LEU A 314 3.80 5.26 -2.33
CA LEU A 314 4.44 3.99 -2.70
C LEU A 314 5.42 4.14 -3.86
N ILE A 315 5.19 5.06 -4.80
CA ILE A 315 6.10 5.30 -5.92
C ILE A 315 7.46 5.76 -5.38
N ALA A 316 7.44 6.73 -4.46
CA ALA A 316 8.65 7.21 -3.81
C ALA A 316 9.33 6.10 -2.99
N ARG A 317 8.58 5.39 -2.14
CA ARG A 317 9.11 4.28 -1.31
C ARG A 317 9.77 3.19 -2.15
N LEU A 318 9.16 2.86 -3.29
CA LEU A 318 9.70 1.88 -4.24
C LEU A 318 10.95 2.41 -4.96
N ASN A 319 10.96 3.70 -5.34
CA ASN A 319 12.14 4.35 -5.92
C ASN A 319 13.34 4.25 -4.96
N TYR A 320 13.14 4.56 -3.68
CA TYR A 320 14.15 4.37 -2.66
C TYR A 320 14.63 2.92 -2.56
N ALA A 321 13.71 1.95 -2.48
CA ALA A 321 14.06 0.53 -2.39
C ALA A 321 14.92 0.08 -3.58
N LEU A 322 14.57 0.48 -4.80
CA LEU A 322 15.34 0.19 -6.02
C LEU A 322 16.71 0.86 -6.02
N SER A 323 16.87 2.00 -5.33
CA SER A 323 18.13 2.73 -5.23
C SER A 323 19.12 2.13 -4.22
N GLU A 324 18.66 1.18 -3.40
CA GLU A 324 19.44 0.45 -2.40
C GLU A 324 19.92 -0.91 -2.93
N LYS A 325 21.02 -1.40 -2.37
CA LYS A 325 21.55 -2.73 -2.69
C LYS A 325 20.72 -3.82 -2.02
N MET A 326 20.61 -4.99 -2.66
CA MET A 326 20.11 -6.19 -1.98
C MET A 326 21.17 -6.66 -0.98
N GLU A 327 20.92 -6.45 0.31
CA GLU A 327 21.73 -6.98 1.42
C GLU A 327 21.23 -8.35 1.91
#